data_AF-A0A954I5C1-F1
#
_entry.id   AF-A0A954I5C1-F1
#
_cell.length_a   1.000
_cell.length_b   1.000
_cell.length_c   1.000
_cell.angle_alpha   90.00
_cell.angle_beta   90.00
_cell.angle_gamma   90.00
#
_symmetry.space_group_name_H-M   'P 1'
#
loop_
_entity.id
_entity.type
_entity.pdbx_description
1 polymer ?
#
loop_
_entity_poly.entity_id
_entity_poly.type
_entity_poly.pdbx_seq_one_letter_code
_entity_poly.pdbx_strand_id
1 'polypeptide(L)'
;QMLNLAVTRVGFNSQEHVPLFVDIVGAPLTRQEQISRIKLVVADATLWPAYRAIVDPMAEPVAVDETTKAELLQLLEPAVEAGRAVAIFFPRGVGPHTWHGDERKQIQIQRRFQLLGMTADGMRVWDIRRASQTLRLATNQIAELTLTDQGQTGQLVLLAGLFEPESTIVRINNIAMQREQQPAILNFSRVATPDQLQSLVNAGTSR
;
A
#
# COMPACT_ATOMS: atom_id res chain seq x y z
N GLN A 1 -16.86 -6.50 -17.54
CA GLN A 1 -18.09 -6.09 -16.82
C GLN A 1 -17.60 -5.18 -15.69
N MET A 2 -18.10 -3.93 -15.57
CA MET A 2 -17.65 -3.05 -14.47
C MET A 2 -18.14 -3.63 -13.14
N LEU A 3 -17.21 -3.86 -12.20
CA LEU A 3 -17.54 -4.33 -10.85
C LEU A 3 -18.33 -3.21 -10.15
N ASN A 4 -19.55 -3.49 -9.69
CA ASN A 4 -20.34 -2.54 -8.92
C ASN A 4 -19.76 -2.47 -7.50
N LEU A 5 -18.86 -1.52 -7.24
CA LEU A 5 -18.11 -1.39 -6.00
C LEU A 5 -18.33 0.00 -5.39
N ALA A 6 -18.34 0.07 -4.07
CA ALA A 6 -18.30 1.32 -3.32
C ALA A 6 -16.89 1.55 -2.76
N VAL A 7 -16.51 2.82 -2.65
CA VAL A 7 -15.23 3.25 -2.08
C VAL A 7 -15.49 4.10 -0.85
N THR A 8 -14.87 3.74 0.27
CA THR A 8 -14.89 4.51 1.53
C THR A 8 -13.49 4.94 1.89
N ARG A 9 -13.25 6.26 1.92
CA ARG A 9 -11.94 6.83 2.27
C ARG A 9 -11.77 6.94 3.78
N VAL A 10 -10.67 6.41 4.30
CA VAL A 10 -10.30 6.52 5.72
C VAL A 10 -9.00 7.32 5.83
N GLY A 11 -9.11 8.55 6.33
CA GLY A 11 -7.96 9.42 6.57
C GLY A 11 -7.23 9.09 7.89
N PHE A 12 -5.91 9.24 7.90
CA PHE A 12 -5.09 9.08 9.10
C PHE A 12 -3.82 9.94 9.04
N ASN A 13 -3.25 10.23 10.20
CA ASN A 13 -1.92 10.84 10.27
C ASN A 13 -0.88 9.72 10.40
N SER A 14 0.03 9.64 9.41
CA SER A 14 1.15 8.72 9.49
C SER A 14 2.19 9.23 10.50
N GLN A 15 2.49 10.52 10.42
CA GLN A 15 3.25 11.28 11.40
C GLN A 15 2.55 12.62 11.62
N GLU A 16 3.00 13.38 12.61
CA GLU A 16 2.57 14.77 12.77
C GLU A 16 2.78 15.52 11.45
N HIS A 17 1.73 16.22 10.99
CA HIS A 17 1.70 16.94 9.71
C HIS A 17 1.91 16.10 8.43
N VAL A 18 1.75 14.77 8.51
CA VAL A 18 1.73 13.89 7.33
C VAL A 18 0.39 13.18 7.24
N PRO A 19 -0.67 13.88 6.76
CA PRO A 19 -1.97 13.28 6.52
C PRO A 19 -1.91 12.38 5.28
N LEU A 20 -2.39 11.16 5.42
CA LEU A 20 -2.57 10.20 4.34
C LEU A 20 -3.99 9.63 4.42
N PHE A 21 -4.38 8.86 3.42
CA PHE A 21 -5.61 8.07 3.47
C PHE A 21 -5.41 6.69 2.88
N VAL A 22 -6.29 5.77 3.26
CA VAL A 22 -6.47 4.46 2.63
C VAL A 22 -7.93 4.35 2.18
N ASP A 23 -8.13 3.85 0.97
CA ASP A 23 -9.47 3.69 0.40
C ASP A 23 -9.91 2.23 0.54
N ILE A 24 -11.01 1.99 1.25
CA ILE A 24 -11.63 0.67 1.40
C ILE A 24 -12.64 0.47 0.27
N VAL A 25 -12.40 -0.52 -0.56
CA VAL A 25 -13.25 -0.90 -1.69
C VAL A 25 -14.00 -2.19 -1.37
N GLY A 26 -15.31 -2.20 -1.54
CA GLY A 26 -16.18 -3.34 -1.22
C GLY A 26 -17.51 -3.29 -1.96
N ALA A 27 -18.32 -4.33 -1.79
CA ALA A 27 -19.67 -4.34 -2.35
C ALA A 27 -20.53 -3.20 -1.75
N PRO A 28 -21.37 -2.50 -2.54
CA PRO A 28 -22.04 -1.25 -2.13
C PRO A 28 -22.91 -1.33 -0.87
N LEU A 29 -23.44 -2.50 -0.55
CA LEU A 29 -24.34 -2.72 0.59
C LEU A 29 -23.63 -3.29 1.81
N THR A 30 -22.33 -3.60 1.71
CA THR A 30 -21.55 -4.12 2.83
C THR A 30 -21.27 -2.99 3.81
N ARG A 31 -21.82 -3.10 5.02
CA ARG A 31 -21.46 -2.19 6.12
C ARG A 31 -20.04 -2.49 6.56
N GLN A 32 -19.28 -1.48 6.99
CA GLN A 32 -17.91 -1.68 7.50
C GLN A 32 -17.84 -2.73 8.62
N GLU A 33 -18.83 -2.77 9.50
CA GLU A 33 -18.95 -3.76 10.59
C GLU A 33 -19.06 -5.21 10.09
N GLN A 34 -19.48 -5.42 8.85
CA GLN A 34 -19.61 -6.75 8.23
C GLN A 34 -18.31 -7.20 7.56
N ILE A 35 -17.34 -6.30 7.39
CA ILE A 35 -16.05 -6.61 6.78
C ILE A 35 -15.21 -7.38 7.82
N SER A 36 -14.98 -8.66 7.54
CA SER A 36 -14.17 -9.53 8.41
C SER A 36 -12.79 -9.80 7.82
N ARG A 37 -12.61 -9.62 6.51
CA ARG A 37 -11.32 -9.80 5.82
C ARG A 37 -10.99 -8.62 4.94
N ILE A 38 -9.78 -8.09 5.07
CA ILE A 38 -9.29 -7.00 4.23
C ILE A 38 -7.99 -7.41 3.56
N LYS A 39 -7.92 -7.23 2.23
CA LYS A 39 -6.66 -7.25 1.48
C LYS A 39 -6.15 -5.82 1.31
N LEU A 40 -5.13 -5.43 2.06
CA LEU A 40 -4.42 -4.16 1.89
C LEU A 40 -3.39 -4.28 0.77
N VAL A 41 -3.67 -3.62 -0.35
CA VAL A 41 -2.75 -3.47 -1.49
C VAL A 41 -1.98 -2.18 -1.31
N VAL A 42 -0.66 -2.29 -1.16
CA VAL A 42 0.25 -1.15 -1.24
C VAL A 42 0.61 -0.95 -2.71
N ALA A 43 0.20 0.17 -3.29
CA ALA A 43 0.40 0.47 -4.70
C ALA A 43 1.52 1.47 -4.93
N ASP A 44 2.21 1.33 -6.07
CA ASP A 44 3.13 2.35 -6.54
C ASP A 44 2.42 3.37 -7.44
N ALA A 45 3.20 4.28 -8.05
CA ALA A 45 2.65 5.36 -8.86
C ALA A 45 2.00 4.88 -10.17
N THR A 46 2.33 3.67 -10.64
CA THR A 46 1.86 3.14 -11.93
C THR A 46 0.37 2.81 -11.91
N LEU A 47 -0.16 2.36 -10.77
CA LEU A 47 -1.58 2.04 -10.62
C LEU A 47 -2.47 3.30 -10.49
N TRP A 48 -1.88 4.43 -10.08
CA TRP A 48 -2.65 5.62 -9.72
C TRP A 48 -3.54 6.15 -10.86
N PRO A 49 -3.10 6.28 -12.12
CA PRO A 49 -3.97 6.73 -13.22
C PRO A 49 -5.23 5.86 -13.38
N ALA A 50 -5.08 4.54 -13.29
CA ALA A 50 -6.20 3.59 -13.39
C ALA A 50 -7.15 3.73 -12.21
N TYR A 51 -6.60 3.80 -11.00
CA TYR A 51 -7.40 3.90 -9.78
C TYR A 51 -8.10 5.26 -9.64
N ARG A 52 -7.43 6.35 -10.03
CA ARG A 52 -7.99 7.71 -10.02
C ARG A 52 -9.26 7.80 -10.84
N ALA A 53 -9.34 7.12 -11.98
CA ALA A 53 -10.54 7.11 -12.81
C ALA A 53 -11.78 6.56 -12.09
N ILE A 54 -11.60 5.77 -11.02
CA ILE A 54 -12.68 5.26 -10.17
C ILE A 54 -13.05 6.28 -9.08
N VAL A 55 -12.06 6.84 -8.39
CA VAL A 55 -12.27 7.66 -7.18
C VAL A 55 -12.42 9.16 -7.44
N ASP A 56 -12.05 9.62 -8.64
CA ASP A 56 -12.13 11.01 -9.10
C ASP A 56 -12.56 11.03 -10.58
N PRO A 57 -13.82 10.67 -10.89
CA PRO A 57 -14.30 10.52 -12.28
C PRO A 57 -14.37 11.86 -13.03
N MET A 58 -14.28 12.99 -12.32
CA MET A 58 -14.28 14.34 -12.90
C MET A 58 -12.86 14.80 -13.27
N ALA A 59 -11.83 14.05 -12.90
CA ALA A 59 -10.47 14.29 -13.33
C ALA A 59 -10.32 14.27 -14.86
N GLU A 60 -9.34 15.02 -15.37
CA GLU A 60 -8.88 14.85 -16.74
C GLU A 60 -8.44 13.39 -16.96
N PRO A 61 -9.01 12.69 -17.96
CA PRO A 61 -8.65 11.31 -18.24
C PRO A 61 -7.18 11.22 -18.62
N VAL A 62 -6.45 10.38 -17.90
CA VAL A 62 -5.08 9.99 -18.27
C VAL A 62 -5.18 8.70 -19.07
N ALA A 63 -4.42 8.60 -20.16
CA ALA A 63 -4.33 7.35 -20.90
C ALA A 63 -3.75 6.26 -19.98
N VAL A 64 -4.50 5.17 -19.82
CA VAL A 64 -4.09 4.00 -19.03
C VAL A 64 -4.05 2.82 -19.99
N ASP A 65 -2.94 2.08 -19.98
CA ASP A 65 -2.80 0.87 -20.76
C ASP A 65 -3.73 -0.25 -20.26
N GLU A 66 -4.06 -1.20 -21.13
CA GLU A 66 -4.97 -2.28 -20.79
C GLU A 66 -4.41 -3.24 -19.72
N THR A 67 -3.08 -3.35 -19.59
CA THR A 67 -2.45 -4.20 -18.59
C THR A 67 -2.67 -3.66 -17.19
N THR A 68 -2.46 -2.35 -16.97
CA THR A 68 -2.72 -1.69 -15.68
C THR A 68 -4.21 -1.73 -15.31
N LYS A 69 -5.11 -1.60 -16.30
CA LYS A 69 -6.56 -1.76 -16.05
C LYS A 69 -6.91 -3.19 -15.62
N ALA A 70 -6.37 -4.19 -16.32
CA ALA A 70 -6.59 -5.59 -15.99
C ALA A 70 -6.03 -5.94 -14.60
N GLU A 71 -4.84 -5.43 -14.26
CA GLU A 71 -4.24 -5.58 -12.94
C GLU A 71 -5.13 -4.98 -11.85
N LEU A 72 -5.63 -3.76 -12.05
CA LEU A 72 -6.55 -3.13 -11.09
C LEU A 72 -7.83 -3.96 -10.88
N LEU A 73 -8.41 -4.49 -11.95
CA LEU A 73 -9.60 -5.34 -11.85
C LEU A 73 -9.32 -6.63 -11.08
N GLN A 74 -8.18 -7.27 -11.32
CA GLN A 74 -7.74 -8.46 -10.59
C GLN A 74 -7.48 -8.16 -9.10
N LEU A 75 -6.90 -6.99 -8.80
CA LEU A 75 -6.68 -6.56 -7.42
C LEU A 75 -8.01 -6.36 -6.69
N LEU A 76 -9.02 -5.81 -7.36
CA LEU A 76 -10.34 -5.52 -6.80
C LEU A 76 -11.32 -6.69 -6.81
N GLU A 77 -11.04 -7.78 -7.54
CA GLU A 77 -11.92 -8.95 -7.63
C GLU A 77 -12.45 -9.43 -6.26
N PRO A 78 -11.64 -9.58 -5.19
CA PRO A 78 -12.15 -10.05 -3.90
C PRO A 78 -13.18 -9.11 -3.23
N ALA A 79 -13.24 -7.84 -3.63
CA ALA A 79 -14.12 -6.83 -3.04
C ALA A 79 -15.60 -7.04 -3.36
N VAL A 80 -15.94 -7.88 -4.34
CA VAL A 80 -17.34 -8.20 -4.66
C VAL A 80 -17.97 -9.21 -3.71
N GLU A 81 -17.14 -9.99 -3.00
CA GLU A 81 -17.62 -10.99 -2.06
C GLU A 81 -18.09 -10.34 -0.75
N ALA A 82 -19.24 -10.78 -0.24
CA ALA A 82 -19.78 -10.28 1.02
C ALA A 82 -18.80 -10.54 2.18
N GLY A 83 -18.59 -9.52 3.02
CA GLY A 83 -17.68 -9.58 4.17
C GLY A 83 -16.19 -9.50 3.83
N ARG A 84 -15.83 -9.33 2.56
CA ARG A 84 -14.48 -9.02 2.10
C ARG A 84 -14.38 -7.59 1.58
N ALA A 85 -13.20 -7.00 1.75
CA ALA A 85 -12.86 -5.72 1.14
C ALA A 85 -11.42 -5.70 0.66
N VAL A 86 -11.14 -4.81 -0.29
CA VAL A 86 -9.79 -4.50 -0.76
C VAL A 86 -9.49 -3.07 -0.37
N ALA A 87 -8.44 -2.87 0.42
CA ALA A 87 -7.95 -1.54 0.76
C ALA A 87 -6.83 -1.16 -0.21
N ILE A 88 -6.95 -0.03 -0.91
CA ILE A 88 -5.91 0.50 -1.79
C ILE A 88 -5.19 1.62 -1.06
N PHE A 89 -3.86 1.49 -0.94
CA PHE A 89 -3.02 2.46 -0.24
C PHE A 89 -1.83 2.90 -1.09
N PHE A 90 -1.66 4.21 -1.21
CA PHE A 90 -0.46 4.83 -1.80
C PHE A 90 0.33 5.50 -0.67
N PRO A 91 1.58 5.09 -0.38
CA PRO A 91 2.42 5.73 0.63
C PRO A 91 2.77 7.19 0.31
N ARG A 92 3.41 7.91 1.24
CA ARG A 92 3.82 9.30 0.99
C ARG A 92 4.71 9.43 -0.27
N GLY A 93 4.49 10.49 -1.03
CA GLY A 93 5.23 10.74 -2.26
C GLY A 93 4.85 9.80 -3.42
N VAL A 94 3.68 9.15 -3.36
CA VAL A 94 3.18 8.22 -4.39
C VAL A 94 1.72 8.51 -4.71
N GLY A 95 1.34 8.46 -5.99
CA GLY A 95 -0.05 8.58 -6.45
C GLY A 95 -0.73 9.87 -5.96
N PRO A 96 -1.85 9.79 -5.20
CA PRO A 96 -2.54 10.95 -4.65
C PRO A 96 -1.69 11.73 -3.63
N HIS A 97 -0.65 11.13 -3.07
CA HIS A 97 0.26 11.75 -2.10
C HIS A 97 1.60 12.17 -2.73
N THR A 98 1.67 12.24 -4.07
CA THR A 98 2.88 12.70 -4.78
C THR A 98 3.25 14.11 -4.35
N TRP A 99 4.54 14.35 -4.11
CA TRP A 99 5.02 15.69 -3.78
C TRP A 99 4.93 16.61 -5.00
N HIS A 100 4.44 17.84 -4.82
CA HIS A 100 4.38 18.82 -5.91
C HIS A 100 5.74 19.47 -6.16
N GLY A 101 6.18 19.49 -7.42
CA GLY A 101 7.41 20.16 -7.83
C GLY A 101 8.03 19.58 -9.08
N ASP A 102 9.09 20.26 -9.55
CA ASP A 102 10.00 19.74 -10.56
C ASP A 102 10.92 18.64 -9.99
N GLU A 103 11.66 17.98 -10.87
CA GLU A 103 12.62 16.93 -10.51
C GLU A 103 13.63 17.41 -9.44
N ARG A 104 14.09 18.65 -9.55
CA ARG A 104 15.00 19.25 -8.57
C ARG A 104 14.38 19.28 -7.18
N LYS A 105 13.11 19.65 -7.05
CA LYS A 105 12.39 19.66 -5.78
C LYS A 105 12.17 18.25 -5.25
N GLN A 106 11.90 17.25 -6.09
CA GLN A 106 11.83 15.85 -5.67
C GLN A 106 13.16 15.39 -5.05
N ILE A 107 14.28 15.68 -5.71
CA ILE A 107 15.63 15.39 -5.20
C ILE A 107 15.88 16.08 -3.87
N GLN A 108 15.48 17.35 -3.73
CA GLN A 108 15.62 18.07 -2.46
C GLN A 108 14.82 17.42 -1.33
N ILE A 109 13.60 16.98 -1.60
CA ILE A 109 12.77 16.28 -0.60
C ILE A 109 13.44 14.97 -0.17
N GLN A 110 13.92 14.16 -1.12
CA GLN A 110 14.63 12.92 -0.81
C GLN A 110 15.89 13.16 0.03
N ARG A 111 16.68 14.18 -0.29
CA ARG A 111 17.87 14.56 0.47
C ARG A 111 17.56 15.01 1.90
N ARG A 112 16.42 15.69 2.12
CA ARG A 112 16.02 16.11 3.48
C ARG A 112 15.79 14.93 4.41
N PHE A 113 15.24 13.82 3.92
CA PHE A 113 15.13 12.60 4.74
C PHE A 113 16.52 12.11 5.17
N GLN A 114 17.47 12.05 4.24
CA GLN A 114 18.83 11.58 4.51
C GLN A 114 19.57 12.48 5.50
N LEU A 115 19.40 13.80 5.42
CA LEU A 115 19.96 14.76 6.37
C LEU A 115 19.44 14.55 7.80
N LEU A 116 18.24 13.99 7.95
CA LEU A 116 17.64 13.65 9.24
C LEU A 116 17.95 12.21 9.68
N GLY A 117 18.86 11.51 8.99
CA GLY A 117 19.18 10.11 9.28
C GLY A 117 18.05 9.14 8.92
N MET A 118 17.18 9.53 7.99
CA MET A 118 16.03 8.75 7.53
C MET A 118 16.06 8.56 6.00
N THR A 119 15.14 7.78 5.47
CA THR A 119 14.89 7.71 4.01
C THR A 119 13.42 7.83 3.73
N ALA A 120 13.08 8.29 2.51
CA ALA A 120 11.69 8.31 2.06
C ALA A 120 11.07 6.91 2.16
N ASP A 121 11.79 5.88 1.75
CA ASP A 121 11.31 4.50 1.80
C ASP A 121 11.18 3.95 3.22
N GLY A 122 12.07 4.31 4.14
CA GLY A 122 11.90 3.98 5.56
C GLY A 122 10.65 4.63 6.15
N MET A 123 10.31 5.84 5.72
CA MET A 123 9.06 6.51 6.10
C MET A 123 7.84 5.89 5.41
N ARG A 124 7.96 5.37 4.19
CA ARG A 124 6.89 4.63 3.51
C ARG A 124 6.60 3.29 4.18
N VAL A 125 7.62 2.60 4.71
CA VAL A 125 7.41 1.43 5.58
C VAL A 125 6.56 1.81 6.80
N TRP A 126 6.85 2.96 7.43
CA TRP A 126 6.02 3.48 8.53
C TRP A 126 4.60 3.82 8.08
N ASP A 127 4.42 4.42 6.90
CA ASP A 127 3.11 4.73 6.35
C ASP A 127 2.24 3.48 6.17
N ILE A 128 2.82 2.37 5.67
CA ILE A 128 2.12 1.09 5.49
C ILE A 128 1.64 0.53 6.84
N ARG A 129 2.50 0.59 7.87
CA ARG A 129 2.13 0.16 9.23
C ARG A 129 0.97 0.98 9.77
N ARG A 130 0.99 2.30 9.57
CA ARG A 130 -0.09 3.20 9.99
C ARG A 130 -1.39 2.94 9.24
N ALA A 131 -1.32 2.61 7.95
CA ALA A 131 -2.50 2.18 7.18
C ALA A 131 -3.09 0.87 7.73
N SER A 132 -2.25 -0.14 7.99
CA SER A 132 -2.67 -1.42 8.62
C SER A 132 -3.39 -1.19 9.96
N GLN A 133 -2.78 -0.42 10.85
CA GLN A 133 -3.36 -0.07 12.15
C GLN A 133 -4.69 0.69 12.00
N THR A 134 -4.75 1.63 11.06
CA THR A 134 -5.95 2.42 10.79
C THR A 134 -7.09 1.53 10.31
N LEU A 135 -6.83 0.56 9.43
CA LEU A 135 -7.85 -0.38 8.95
C LEU A 135 -8.42 -1.22 10.09
N ARG A 136 -7.55 -1.71 10.98
CA ARG A 136 -7.95 -2.47 12.18
C ARG A 136 -8.81 -1.65 13.14
N LEU A 137 -8.51 -0.36 13.30
CA LEU A 137 -9.30 0.56 14.13
C LEU A 137 -10.63 0.97 13.47
N ALA A 138 -10.62 1.20 12.16
CA ALA A 138 -11.81 1.58 11.40
C ALA A 138 -12.82 0.43 11.27
N THR A 139 -12.36 -0.81 11.46
CA THR A 139 -13.15 -2.01 11.22
C THR A 139 -13.02 -2.91 12.45
N ASN A 140 -13.94 -2.74 13.40
CA ASN A 140 -13.87 -3.30 14.76
C ASN A 140 -13.73 -4.85 14.86
N GLN A 141 -13.79 -5.60 13.75
CA GLN A 141 -13.81 -7.07 13.71
C GLN A 141 -13.03 -7.67 12.52
N ILE A 142 -11.92 -7.07 12.09
CA ILE A 142 -11.07 -7.73 11.08
C ILE A 142 -10.48 -9.01 11.68
N ALA A 143 -11.00 -10.16 11.24
CA ALA A 143 -10.46 -11.47 11.55
C ALA A 143 -9.14 -11.72 10.82
N GLU A 144 -8.99 -11.18 9.61
CA GLU A 144 -7.80 -11.36 8.78
C GLU A 144 -7.46 -10.10 7.99
N LEU A 145 -6.23 -9.62 8.13
CA LEU A 145 -5.66 -8.59 7.30
C LEU A 145 -4.55 -9.21 6.45
N THR A 146 -4.72 -9.19 5.12
CA THR A 146 -3.66 -9.58 4.18
C THR A 146 -2.97 -8.33 3.64
N LEU A 147 -1.67 -8.18 3.84
CA LEU A 147 -0.82 -7.18 3.19
C LEU A 147 -0.27 -7.75 1.89
N THR A 148 -0.39 -6.99 0.81
CA THR A 148 0.15 -7.36 -0.50
C THR A 148 0.67 -6.14 -1.24
N ASP A 149 1.51 -6.38 -2.24
CA ASP A 149 2.14 -5.37 -3.08
C ASP A 149 1.49 -5.29 -4.46
N GLN A 150 1.58 -4.10 -5.03
CA GLN A 150 1.44 -3.86 -6.46
C GLN A 150 2.71 -3.17 -6.96
N GLY A 151 3.16 -3.56 -8.16
CA GLY A 151 4.33 -3.00 -8.83
C GLY A 151 5.64 -3.27 -8.08
N GLN A 152 6.34 -2.20 -7.69
CA GLN A 152 7.66 -2.28 -7.04
C GLN A 152 7.63 -2.09 -5.51
N THR A 153 6.50 -2.36 -4.86
CA THR A 153 6.32 -2.12 -3.42
C THR A 153 6.60 -3.33 -2.53
N GLY A 154 6.89 -4.51 -3.10
CA GLY A 154 7.01 -5.77 -2.35
C GLY A 154 7.98 -5.75 -1.17
N GLN A 155 9.18 -5.18 -1.34
CA GLN A 155 10.12 -5.08 -0.22
C GLN A 155 9.66 -4.10 0.87
N LEU A 156 8.94 -3.02 0.53
CA LEU A 156 8.35 -2.13 1.53
C LEU A 156 7.27 -2.86 2.34
N VAL A 157 6.44 -3.67 1.67
CA VAL A 157 5.41 -4.50 2.30
C VAL A 157 6.02 -5.52 3.23
N LEU A 158 7.09 -6.22 2.80
CA LEU A 158 7.82 -7.15 3.64
C LEU A 158 8.41 -6.50 4.89
N LEU A 159 9.09 -5.35 4.72
CA LEU A 159 9.67 -4.59 5.83
C LEU A 159 8.59 -4.11 6.81
N ALA A 160 7.44 -3.67 6.31
CA ALA A 160 6.32 -3.29 7.17
C ALA A 160 5.76 -4.51 7.92
N GLY A 161 5.59 -5.63 7.21
CA GLY A 161 5.06 -6.89 7.73
C GLY A 161 5.85 -7.46 8.91
N LEU A 162 7.17 -7.23 8.98
CA LEU A 162 8.00 -7.61 10.14
C LEU A 162 7.50 -7.03 11.48
N PHE A 163 6.75 -5.94 11.44
CA PHE A 163 6.27 -5.24 12.62
C PHE A 163 4.76 -5.34 12.83
N GLU A 164 4.06 -6.10 11.98
CA GLU A 164 2.64 -6.33 12.11
C GLU A 164 2.35 -7.53 13.02
N PRO A 165 1.17 -7.60 13.67
CA PRO A 165 0.79 -8.74 14.49
C PRO A 165 0.75 -10.05 13.68
N GLU A 166 0.90 -11.21 14.33
CA GLU A 166 0.85 -12.54 13.68
C GLU A 166 -0.47 -12.80 12.92
N SER A 167 -1.57 -12.16 13.33
CA SER A 167 -2.85 -12.16 12.59
C SER A 167 -2.82 -11.46 11.22
N THR A 168 -1.69 -10.83 10.86
CA THR A 168 -1.46 -10.21 9.56
C THR A 168 -0.77 -11.19 8.63
N ILE A 169 -1.45 -11.56 7.54
CA ILE A 169 -0.86 -12.38 6.49
C ILE A 169 -0.12 -11.46 5.53
N VAL A 170 1.12 -11.77 5.17
CA VAL A 170 1.87 -11.01 4.17
C VAL A 170 2.03 -11.87 2.91
N ARG A 171 1.55 -11.39 1.76
CA ARG A 171 1.60 -12.09 0.46
C ARG A 171 2.18 -11.17 -0.59
N ILE A 172 3.36 -11.50 -1.10
CA ILE A 172 4.10 -10.66 -2.03
C ILE A 172 4.09 -11.31 -3.41
N ASN A 173 3.81 -10.53 -4.44
CA ASN A 173 3.79 -10.94 -5.83
C ASN A 173 5.14 -10.69 -6.52
N ASN A 174 5.85 -9.64 -6.10
CA ASN A 174 7.13 -9.26 -6.70
C ASN A 174 8.16 -8.87 -5.64
N ILE A 175 9.41 -9.31 -5.82
CA ILE A 175 10.56 -8.87 -5.04
C ILE A 175 11.62 -8.38 -6.01
N ALA A 176 11.91 -7.08 -5.93
CA ALA A 176 12.96 -6.46 -6.73
C ALA A 176 14.33 -7.09 -6.41
N MET A 177 14.92 -7.80 -7.35
CA MET A 177 16.24 -8.40 -7.17
C MET A 177 17.37 -7.40 -7.49
N GLN A 178 17.13 -6.48 -8.43
CA GLN A 178 18.10 -5.47 -8.84
C GLN A 178 18.18 -4.34 -7.82
N ARG A 179 19.40 -3.92 -7.46
CA ARG A 179 19.65 -2.96 -6.38
C ARG A 179 18.99 -1.61 -6.61
N GLU A 180 18.92 -1.16 -7.85
CA GLU A 180 18.33 0.12 -8.26
C GLU A 180 16.82 0.16 -8.02
N GLN A 181 16.18 -1.01 -7.96
CA GLN A 181 14.74 -1.20 -7.73
C GLN A 181 14.43 -1.50 -6.26
N GLN A 182 15.46 -1.69 -5.41
CA GLN A 182 15.26 -1.93 -3.99
C GLN A 182 14.98 -0.61 -3.25
N PRO A 183 14.14 -0.63 -2.20
CA PRO A 183 13.90 0.54 -1.38
C PRO A 183 15.20 1.04 -0.75
N ALA A 184 15.37 2.35 -0.73
CA ALA A 184 16.48 3.00 -0.07
C ALA A 184 16.30 2.89 1.45
N ILE A 185 16.80 1.82 2.07
CA ILE A 185 16.80 1.64 3.52
C ILE A 185 18.25 1.70 4.02
N LEU A 186 18.50 2.56 5.02
CA LEU A 186 19.84 2.76 5.56
C LEU A 186 20.43 1.44 6.08
N ASN A 187 21.61 1.09 5.59
CA ASN A 187 22.38 -0.10 5.98
C ASN A 187 21.67 -1.47 5.82
N PHE A 188 20.51 -1.55 5.16
CA PHE A 188 19.76 -2.81 5.06
C PHE A 188 20.59 -3.95 4.45
N SER A 189 21.28 -3.69 3.34
CA SER A 189 22.11 -4.68 2.65
C SER A 189 23.33 -5.17 3.44
N ARG A 190 23.64 -4.55 4.59
CA ARG A 190 24.69 -5.03 5.50
C ARG A 190 24.17 -6.08 6.48
N VAL A 191 22.85 -6.19 6.64
CA VAL A 191 22.20 -6.96 7.69
C VAL A 191 21.34 -8.09 7.12
N ALA A 192 20.67 -7.87 5.99
CA ALA A 192 19.80 -8.87 5.37
C ALA A 192 19.76 -8.77 3.84
N THR A 193 19.42 -9.87 3.19
CA THR A 193 19.03 -9.93 1.78
C THR A 193 17.51 -9.93 1.62
N PRO A 194 16.96 -9.61 0.43
CA PRO A 194 15.53 -9.70 0.16
C PRO A 194 14.93 -11.10 0.45
N ASP A 195 15.65 -12.17 0.13
CA ASP A 195 15.20 -13.55 0.39
C ASP A 195 15.17 -13.89 1.88
N GLN A 196 16.16 -13.40 2.64
CA GLN A 196 16.17 -13.54 4.10
C GLN A 196 15.00 -12.78 4.72
N LEU A 197 14.68 -11.60 4.20
CA LEU A 197 13.54 -10.81 4.65
C LEU A 197 12.21 -11.56 4.43
N GLN A 198 12.00 -12.16 3.25
CA GLN A 198 10.82 -12.99 2.98
C GLN A 198 10.72 -14.15 3.97
N SER A 199 11.85 -14.83 4.22
CA SER A 199 11.91 -15.97 5.13
C SER A 199 11.55 -15.58 6.57
N LEU A 200 12.00 -14.40 7.03
CA LEU A 200 11.68 -13.86 8.35
C LEU A 200 10.19 -13.56 8.52
N VAL A 201 9.57 -12.93 7.52
CA VAL A 201 8.12 -12.64 7.53
C VAL A 201 7.31 -13.94 7.58
N ASN A 202 7.68 -14.94 6.77
CA ASN A 202 6.99 -16.24 6.75
C ASN A 202 7.13 -16.98 8.10
N ALA A 203 8.30 -16.91 8.73
CA ALA A 203 8.55 -17.53 10.04
C ALA A 203 7.75 -16.87 11.17
N GLY A 204 7.51 -15.56 11.10
CA GLY A 204 6.67 -14.82 12.05
C GLY A 204 5.17 -15.06 11.86
N THR A 205 4.72 -15.42 10.65
CA THR A 205 3.30 -15.65 10.33
C THR A 205 2.86 -17.11 10.56
N SER A 206 3.80 -18.03 10.82
CA SER A 206 3.55 -19.48 10.96
C SER A 206 3.50 -19.98 12.40
N ARG A 207 3.49 -19.08 13.39
CA ARG A 207 3.34 -19.43 14.82
C ARG A 207 1.91 -19.24 15.28
#